data_AF-A0A7S6M652-F1
#
_entry.id   AF-A0A7S6M652-F1
#
_cell.length_a   1.000
_cell.length_b   1.000
_cell.length_c   1.000
_cell.angle_alpha   90.00
_cell.angle_beta   90.00
_cell.angle_gamma   90.00
#
_symmetry.space_group_name_H-M   'P 1'
#
loop_
_entity.id
_entity.type
_entity.pdbx_description
1 polymer ?
#
loop_
_entity_poly.entity_id
_entity_poly.type
_entity_poly.pdbx_seq_one_letter_code
_entity_poly.pdbx_strand_id
1 'polypeptide(L)'
;MTGSASSPPPLERFDSDAGPARVEPAEPGPRRRRNKVCVAIITLGAVNFLIYTIVYALLGGDAHNGETRFLRDEAGARFVYTVRGHFLREPLGREREVSAATWAYSYLHSISVLATSGAMVLSMLVLARPHIIATMRDGWISGHAFLLTFGGIVMLLTLGGIALFVHDFATGFFRSA
;
A
#
# COMPACT_ATOMS: atom_id res chain seq x y z
N MET A 1 -23.40 -24.51 74.97
CA MET A 1 -23.15 -24.67 73.52
C MET A 1 -21.64 -24.73 73.31
N THR A 2 -21.13 -25.94 73.12
CA THR A 2 -19.70 -26.28 73.04
C THR A 2 -19.19 -26.05 71.62
N GLY A 3 -18.21 -25.16 71.46
CA GLY A 3 -17.57 -24.86 70.18
C GLY A 3 -16.66 -26.01 69.74
N SER A 4 -16.95 -26.60 68.58
CA SER A 4 -16.12 -27.60 67.92
C SER A 4 -15.01 -26.90 67.14
N ALA A 5 -13.76 -27.10 67.53
CA ALA A 5 -12.58 -26.59 66.81
C ALA A 5 -12.27 -27.50 65.63
N SER A 6 -12.38 -26.97 64.40
CA SER A 6 -12.01 -27.70 63.17
C SER A 6 -10.49 -27.71 63.00
N SER A 7 -9.92 -28.90 62.89
CA SER A 7 -8.49 -29.09 62.61
C SER A 7 -8.07 -28.47 61.28
N PRO A 8 -6.89 -27.85 61.18
CA PRO A 8 -6.39 -27.30 59.94
C PRO A 8 -6.07 -28.41 58.91
N PRO A 9 -6.23 -28.13 57.60
CA PRO A 9 -5.96 -29.11 56.57
C PRO A 9 -4.46 -29.47 56.49
N PRO A 10 -4.12 -30.69 56.03
CA PRO A 10 -2.74 -31.11 55.87
C PRO A 10 -2.02 -30.24 54.84
N LEU A 11 -0.79 -29.83 55.14
CA LEU A 11 0.07 -29.13 54.19
C LEU A 11 0.43 -30.08 53.04
N GLU A 12 -0.10 -29.82 51.84
CA GLU A 12 0.30 -30.51 50.62
C GLU A 12 1.80 -30.32 50.39
N ARG A 13 2.51 -31.45 50.35
CA ARG A 13 3.94 -31.52 50.04
C ARG A 13 4.12 -31.04 48.60
N PHE A 14 4.75 -29.89 48.41
CA PHE A 14 5.17 -29.40 47.11
C PHE A 14 6.32 -30.27 46.61
N ASP A 15 6.02 -31.27 45.78
CA ASP A 15 7.05 -32.08 45.11
C ASP A 15 7.85 -31.18 44.15
N SER A 16 9.09 -30.87 44.56
CA SER A 16 10.01 -29.93 43.88
C SER A 16 10.80 -30.56 42.72
N ASP A 17 10.45 -31.78 42.28
CA ASP A 17 11.23 -32.54 41.31
C ASP A 17 10.77 -32.42 39.86
N ALA A 18 9.86 -31.48 39.56
CA ALA A 18 9.53 -31.13 38.18
C ALA A 18 10.68 -30.31 37.58
N GLY A 19 11.65 -30.99 36.96
CA GLY A 19 12.71 -30.37 36.17
C GLY A 19 12.15 -29.35 35.17
N PRO A 20 12.93 -28.32 34.77
CA PRO A 20 12.42 -27.18 34.03
C PRO A 20 11.73 -27.65 32.76
N ALA A 21 10.40 -27.55 32.75
CA ALA A 21 9.58 -27.90 31.60
C ALA A 21 10.13 -27.12 30.40
N ARG A 22 10.57 -27.83 29.36
CA ARG A 22 10.96 -27.20 28.10
C ARG A 22 9.75 -26.46 27.57
N VAL A 23 9.75 -25.14 27.75
CA VAL A 23 8.75 -24.26 27.15
C VAL A 23 8.98 -24.30 25.65
N GLU A 24 8.19 -25.10 24.94
CA GLU A 24 8.21 -25.07 23.48
C GLU A 24 7.88 -23.64 23.01
N PRO A 25 8.62 -23.11 22.02
CA PRO A 25 8.39 -21.77 21.53
C PRO A 25 6.97 -21.71 20.95
N ALA A 26 6.08 -20.97 21.61
CA ALA A 26 4.70 -20.80 21.17
C ALA A 26 4.68 -20.35 19.70
N GLU A 27 4.08 -21.18 18.84
CA GLU A 27 3.82 -20.90 17.43
C GLU A 27 3.23 -19.48 17.31
N PRO A 28 3.82 -18.59 16.48
CA PRO A 28 3.33 -17.23 16.38
C PRO A 28 1.90 -17.23 15.84
N GLY A 29 0.95 -16.81 16.69
CA GLY A 29 -0.47 -16.86 16.36
C GLY A 29 -0.84 -16.15 15.04
N PRO A 30 -1.94 -16.55 14.38
CA PRO A 30 -2.36 -16.05 13.05
C PRO A 30 -2.42 -14.52 12.92
N ARG A 31 -2.71 -13.80 14.02
CA ARG A 31 -2.71 -12.33 14.07
C ARG A 31 -1.34 -11.72 13.82
N ARG A 32 -0.27 -12.33 14.35
CA ARG A 32 1.11 -11.84 14.18
C ARG A 32 1.56 -11.96 12.73
N ARG A 33 1.24 -13.08 12.07
CA ARG A 33 1.52 -13.28 10.64
C ARG A 33 0.80 -12.25 9.77
N ARG A 34 -0.50 -12.02 10.01
CA ARG A 34 -1.28 -11.00 9.29
C ARG A 34 -0.67 -9.60 9.46
N ASN A 35 -0.33 -9.20 10.68
CA ASN A 35 0.23 -7.87 10.91
C ASN A 35 1.59 -7.71 10.21
N LYS A 36 2.44 -8.75 10.20
CA LYS A 36 3.70 -8.75 9.43
C LYS A 36 3.47 -8.54 7.93
N VAL A 37 2.45 -9.20 7.36
CA VAL A 37 2.09 -9.02 5.94
C VAL A 37 1.63 -7.59 5.65
N CYS A 38 0.76 -7.01 6.49
CA CYS A 38 0.33 -5.62 6.32
C CYS A 38 1.51 -4.64 6.41
N VAL A 39 2.41 -4.82 7.39
CA VAL A 39 3.61 -3.99 7.52
C VAL A 39 4.51 -4.15 6.29
N ALA A 40 4.70 -5.36 5.78
CA ALA A 40 5.49 -5.59 4.58
C ALA A 40 4.90 -4.89 3.34
N ILE A 41 3.58 -4.92 3.16
CA ILE A 41 2.89 -4.18 2.08
C ILE A 41 3.09 -2.66 2.24
N ILE A 42 2.96 -2.15 3.47
CA ILE A 42 3.19 -0.73 3.76
C ILE A 42 4.61 -0.32 3.39
N THR A 43 5.62 -1.08 3.83
CA THR A 43 7.02 -0.83 3.51
C THR A 43 7.28 -0.90 2.01
N LEU A 44 6.74 -1.91 1.32
CA LEU A 44 6.90 -2.06 -0.12
C LEU A 44 6.33 -0.86 -0.88
N GLY A 45 5.12 -0.41 -0.53
CA GLY A 45 4.52 0.76 -1.18
C GLY A 45 5.27 2.05 -0.88
N ALA A 46 5.78 2.23 0.34
CA ALA A 46 6.58 3.40 0.70
C ALA A 46 7.90 3.45 -0.11
N VAL A 47 8.58 2.30 -0.26
CA VAL A 47 9.78 2.19 -1.10
C VAL A 47 9.44 2.45 -2.57
N ASN A 48 8.33 1.91 -3.08
CA ASN A 48 7.89 2.17 -4.46
C ASN A 48 7.62 3.66 -4.71
N PHE A 49 6.93 4.33 -3.78
CA PHE A 49 6.68 5.77 -3.86
C PHE A 49 7.98 6.60 -3.80
N LEU A 50 8.95 6.20 -2.98
CA LEU A 50 10.25 6.86 -2.91
C LEU A 50 11.01 6.71 -4.23
N ILE A 51 11.04 5.51 -4.81
CA ILE A 51 11.68 5.26 -6.10
C ILE A 51 11.01 6.10 -7.19
N TYR A 52 9.67 6.12 -7.24
CA TYR A 52 8.92 6.98 -8.16
C TYR A 52 9.32 8.44 -8.01
N THR A 53 9.36 8.95 -6.78
CA THR A 53 9.73 10.34 -6.51
C THR A 53 11.13 10.68 -7.04
N ILE A 54 12.11 9.79 -6.82
CA ILE A 54 13.48 9.97 -7.32
C ILE A 54 13.50 9.93 -8.86
N VAL A 55 12.87 8.93 -9.47
CA VAL A 55 12.79 8.79 -10.93
C VAL A 55 12.11 10.00 -11.56
N TYR A 56 10.99 10.44 -10.99
CA TYR A 56 10.24 11.62 -11.44
C TYR A 56 11.11 12.88 -11.38
N ALA A 57 11.87 13.07 -10.30
CA ALA A 57 12.79 14.20 -10.16
C ALA A 57 13.96 14.15 -11.16
N LEU A 58 14.48 12.96 -11.48
CA LEU A 58 15.58 12.78 -12.44
C LEU A 58 15.13 12.97 -13.89
N LEU A 59 13.95 12.43 -14.24
CA LEU A 59 13.36 12.57 -15.57
C LEU A 59 12.82 13.99 -15.79
N GLY A 60 12.37 14.64 -14.72
CA GLY A 60 11.72 15.94 -14.74
C GLY A 60 10.23 15.85 -15.07
N GLY A 61 9.62 14.67 -14.90
CA GLY A 61 8.24 14.40 -15.26
C GLY A 61 7.92 12.92 -15.41
N ASP A 62 6.71 12.62 -15.88
CA ASP A 62 6.29 11.28 -16.29
C ASP A 62 5.55 11.30 -17.63
N ALA A 63 5.35 10.11 -18.19
CA ALA A 63 4.66 9.92 -19.46
C ALA A 63 3.17 10.25 -19.40
N HIS A 64 2.52 10.05 -18.25
CA HIS A 64 1.10 10.36 -18.07
C HIS A 64 0.81 11.85 -18.30
N ASN A 65 1.73 12.73 -17.90
CA ASN A 65 1.61 14.17 -18.14
C ASN A 65 2.19 14.62 -19.48
N GLY A 66 2.85 13.73 -20.23
CA GLY A 66 3.50 14.00 -21.51
C GLY A 66 2.62 13.66 -22.72
N GLU A 67 3.23 13.68 -23.90
CA GLU A 67 2.53 13.45 -25.17
C GLU A 67 3.40 12.64 -26.14
N THR A 68 2.74 11.84 -26.98
CA THR A 68 3.32 11.18 -28.15
C THR A 68 2.99 12.00 -29.40
N ARG A 69 3.99 12.55 -30.09
CA ARG A 69 3.82 13.33 -31.32
C ARG A 69 4.40 12.61 -32.51
N PHE A 70 3.66 12.59 -33.62
CA PHE A 70 4.20 12.14 -34.90
C PHE A 70 4.79 13.34 -35.63
N LEU A 71 6.11 13.37 -35.74
CA LEU A 71 6.84 14.44 -36.42
C LEU A 71 7.26 13.94 -37.80
N ARG A 72 6.87 14.68 -38.83
CA ARG A 72 7.32 14.48 -40.20
C ARG A 72 8.25 15.62 -40.55
N ASP A 73 9.53 15.33 -40.63
CA ASP A 73 10.59 16.27 -41.01
C ASP A 73 11.17 15.89 -42.38
N GLU A 74 12.16 16.67 -42.85
CA GLU A 74 12.85 16.42 -44.13
C GLU A 74 13.63 15.08 -44.12
N ALA A 75 13.99 14.56 -42.95
CA ALA A 75 14.70 13.30 -42.78
C ALA A 75 13.75 12.09 -42.69
N GLY A 76 12.45 12.30 -42.52
CA GLY A 76 11.43 11.27 -42.55
C GLY A 76 10.34 11.47 -41.52
N ALA A 77 9.54 10.43 -41.31
CA ALA A 77 8.52 10.43 -40.28
C ALA A 77 8.98 9.64 -39.06
N ARG A 78 8.88 10.21 -37.86
CA ARG A 78 9.25 9.56 -36.60
C ARG A 78 8.30 9.92 -35.46
N PHE A 79 8.13 8.97 -34.53
CA PHE A 79 7.42 9.22 -33.28
C PHE A 79 8.37 9.82 -32.25
N VAL A 80 7.91 10.87 -31.59
CA VAL A 80 8.61 11.53 -30.49
C VAL A 80 7.79 11.38 -29.22
N TYR A 81 8.42 10.82 -28.19
CA TYR A 81 7.83 10.59 -26.88
C TYR A 81 8.32 11.66 -25.93
N THR A 82 7.39 12.39 -25.32
CA THR A 82 7.72 13.43 -24.35
C THR A 82 7.24 13.04 -22.96
N VAL A 83 8.00 13.41 -21.94
CA VAL A 83 7.56 13.42 -20.54
C VAL A 83 7.41 14.85 -20.08
N ARG A 84 6.46 15.10 -19.17
CA ARG A 84 6.23 16.43 -18.60
C ARG A 84 6.08 16.32 -17.09
N GLY A 85 6.67 17.24 -16.36
CA GLY A 85 6.56 17.31 -14.91
C GLY A 85 5.88 18.58 -14.47
N HIS A 86 5.21 18.55 -13.31
CA HIS A 86 4.29 19.62 -12.98
C HIS A 86 4.91 20.75 -12.13
N PHE A 87 5.99 20.53 -11.34
CA PHE A 87 6.39 21.53 -10.33
C PHE A 87 7.86 21.62 -9.89
N LEU A 88 8.80 20.81 -10.36
CA LEU A 88 10.14 20.78 -9.73
C LEU A 88 11.13 21.86 -10.21
N ARG A 89 10.92 22.49 -11.38
CA ARG A 89 11.89 23.47 -11.93
C ARG A 89 11.27 24.69 -12.62
N GLU A 90 10.11 24.57 -13.28
CA GLU A 90 9.45 25.68 -14.01
C GLU A 90 7.91 25.58 -13.87
N PRO A 91 7.16 26.69 -13.76
CA PRO A 91 5.70 26.68 -13.54
C PRO A 91 4.88 26.03 -14.67
N LEU A 92 5.43 25.99 -15.88
CA LEU A 92 4.81 25.39 -17.06
C LEU A 92 5.18 23.91 -17.27
N GLY A 93 6.14 23.40 -16.48
CA GLY A 93 6.76 22.09 -16.71
C GLY A 93 7.66 22.08 -17.94
N ARG A 94 8.86 21.50 -17.83
CA ARG A 94 9.69 21.25 -19.01
C ARG A 94 9.22 19.97 -19.69
N GLU A 95 8.80 20.07 -20.94
CA GLU A 95 8.69 18.90 -21.82
C GLU A 95 10.11 18.41 -22.15
N ARG A 96 10.32 17.11 -22.02
CA ARG A 96 11.59 16.46 -22.36
C ARG A 96 11.34 15.27 -23.27
N GLU A 97 12.02 15.25 -24.41
CA GLU A 97 12.02 14.08 -25.29
C GLU A 97 12.75 12.91 -24.63
N VAL A 98 12.15 11.73 -24.69
CA VAL A 98 12.68 10.49 -24.13
C VAL A 98 12.53 9.35 -25.14
N SER A 99 13.22 8.24 -24.87
CA SER A 99 13.01 7.02 -25.64
C SER A 99 11.62 6.41 -25.38
N ALA A 100 11.10 5.63 -26.33
CA ALA A 100 9.84 4.90 -26.17
C ALA A 100 9.85 3.98 -24.94
N ALA A 101 10.99 3.34 -24.66
CA ALA A 101 11.15 2.47 -23.50
C ALA A 101 11.07 3.25 -22.18
N THR A 102 11.70 4.42 -22.11
CA THR A 102 11.63 5.31 -20.95
C THR A 102 10.21 5.82 -20.73
N TRP A 103 9.51 6.18 -21.81
CA TRP A 103 8.12 6.62 -21.77
C TRP A 103 7.22 5.52 -21.20
N ALA A 104 7.26 4.32 -21.80
CA ALA A 104 6.46 3.17 -21.35
C ALA A 104 6.77 2.78 -19.90
N TYR A 105 8.05 2.74 -19.52
CA TYR A 105 8.46 2.48 -18.14
C TYR A 105 7.88 3.51 -17.17
N SER A 106 8.01 4.80 -17.46
CA SER A 106 7.51 5.85 -16.57
C SER A 106 5.98 5.78 -16.40
N TYR A 107 5.26 5.43 -17.47
CA TYR A 107 3.81 5.24 -17.42
C TYR A 107 3.41 4.06 -16.53
N LEU A 108 4.04 2.89 -16.73
CA LEU A 108 3.81 1.70 -15.91
C LEU A 108 4.18 1.93 -14.44
N HIS A 109 5.21 2.73 -14.18
CA HIS A 109 5.62 3.11 -12.83
C HIS A 109 4.54 3.98 -12.15
N SER A 110 3.92 4.93 -12.86
CA SER A 110 2.81 5.72 -12.31
C SER A 110 1.61 4.83 -11.91
N ILE A 111 1.29 3.80 -12.70
CA ILE A 111 0.25 2.82 -12.36
C ILE A 111 0.62 2.04 -11.10
N SER A 112 1.89 1.60 -10.99
CA SER A 112 2.35 0.83 -9.82
C SER A 112 2.25 1.64 -8.52
N VAL A 113 2.53 2.96 -8.59
CA VAL A 113 2.40 3.87 -7.44
C VAL A 113 0.97 3.96 -6.95
N LEU A 114 0.01 4.11 -7.88
CA LEU A 114 -1.40 4.14 -7.50
C LEU A 114 -1.84 2.82 -6.85
N ALA A 115 -1.47 1.69 -7.46
CA ALA A 115 -1.83 0.36 -6.95
C ALA A 115 -1.23 0.09 -5.57
N THR A 116 0.07 0.36 -5.40
CA THR A 116 0.76 0.17 -4.12
C THR A 116 0.25 1.13 -3.05
N SER A 117 -0.05 2.39 -3.38
CA SER A 117 -0.65 3.35 -2.43
C SER A 117 -2.01 2.89 -1.93
N GLY A 118 -2.89 2.40 -2.80
CA GLY A 118 -4.18 1.83 -2.38
C GLY A 118 -3.99 0.62 -1.45
N ALA A 119 -3.06 -0.28 -1.77
CA ALA A 119 -2.74 -1.42 -0.92
C ALA A 119 -2.15 -1.02 0.45
N MET A 120 -1.34 0.04 0.50
CA MET A 120 -0.84 0.62 1.75
C MET A 120 -1.99 1.13 2.63
N VAL A 121 -2.90 1.93 2.06
CA VAL A 121 -4.05 2.49 2.80
C VAL A 121 -4.94 1.38 3.36
N LEU A 122 -5.24 0.35 2.55
CA LEU A 122 -6.00 -0.81 3.01
C LEU A 122 -5.27 -1.59 4.11
N SER A 123 -3.95 -1.75 4.00
CA SER A 123 -3.15 -2.41 5.03
C SER A 123 -3.13 -1.62 6.34
N MET A 124 -3.03 -0.30 6.28
CA MET A 124 -3.14 0.59 7.44
C MET A 124 -4.52 0.47 8.08
N LEU A 125 -5.59 0.44 7.27
CA LEU A 125 -6.97 0.27 7.75
C LEU A 125 -7.15 -1.06 8.49
N VAL A 126 -6.58 -2.16 7.96
CA VAL A 126 -6.61 -3.49 8.60
C VAL A 126 -5.85 -3.48 9.93
N LEU A 127 -4.70 -2.81 10.00
CA LEU A 127 -3.93 -2.68 11.26
C LEU A 127 -4.65 -1.80 12.29
N ALA A 128 -5.33 -0.74 11.85
CA ALA A 128 -6.06 0.20 12.70
C ALA A 128 -7.41 -0.34 13.21
N ARG A 129 -7.95 -1.41 12.59
CA ARG A 129 -9.24 -2.03 12.92
C ARG A 129 -9.58 -2.12 14.42
N PRO A 130 -8.74 -2.71 15.31
CA PRO A 130 -9.10 -2.84 16.72
C PRO A 130 -9.28 -1.48 17.41
N HIS A 131 -8.46 -0.48 17.04
CA HIS A 131 -8.58 0.87 17.58
C HIS A 131 -9.85 1.57 17.09
N ILE A 132 -10.16 1.46 15.80
CA ILE A 132 -11.37 2.03 15.20
C ILE A 132 -12.64 1.44 15.83
N ILE A 133 -12.69 0.12 16.04
CA ILE A 133 -13.84 -0.53 16.68
C ILE A 133 -14.00 -0.08 18.12
N ALA A 134 -12.89 0.06 18.86
CA ALA A 134 -12.93 0.51 20.24
C ALA A 134 -13.44 1.96 20.37
N THR A 135 -12.99 2.86 19.49
CA THR A 135 -13.36 4.29 19.55
C THR A 135 -14.77 4.56 19.03
N MET A 136 -15.30 3.73 18.13
CA MET A 136 -16.64 3.90 17.54
C MET A 136 -17.73 3.08 18.23
N ARG A 137 -17.47 2.51 19.42
CA ARG A 137 -18.43 1.61 20.10
C ARG A 137 -19.76 2.29 20.43
N ASP A 138 -19.73 3.58 20.77
CA ASP A 138 -20.89 4.34 21.25
C ASP A 138 -21.46 5.31 20.17
N GLY A 139 -20.97 5.21 18.93
CA GLY A 139 -21.37 6.07 17.82
C GLY A 139 -22.62 5.58 17.07
N TRP A 140 -23.20 6.46 16.25
CA TRP A 140 -24.37 6.14 15.40
C TRP A 140 -24.03 5.13 14.28
N ILE A 141 -22.75 4.99 13.94
CA ILE A 141 -22.25 4.08 12.91
C ILE A 141 -21.33 3.06 13.59
N SER A 142 -21.57 1.77 13.35
CA SER A 142 -20.68 0.72 13.87
C SER A 142 -19.29 0.83 13.24
N GLY A 143 -18.23 0.64 14.04
CA GLY A 143 -16.85 0.63 13.52
C GLY A 143 -16.63 -0.41 12.40
N HIS A 144 -17.39 -1.52 12.41
CA HIS A 144 -17.36 -2.51 11.33
C HIS A 144 -17.93 -1.96 10.02
N ALA A 145 -19.09 -1.29 10.07
CA ALA A 145 -19.68 -0.66 8.90
C ALA A 145 -18.73 0.40 8.32
N PHE A 146 -18.14 1.24 9.18
CA PHE A 146 -17.16 2.23 8.75
C PHE A 146 -15.97 1.60 7.99
N LEU A 147 -15.36 0.56 8.54
CA LEU A 147 -14.23 -0.13 7.90
C LEU A 147 -14.59 -0.70 6.53
N LEU A 148 -15.77 -1.32 6.41
CA LEU A 148 -16.24 -1.89 5.16
C LEU A 148 -16.52 -0.81 4.11
N THR A 149 -17.22 0.25 4.49
CA THR A 149 -17.55 1.36 3.59
C THR A 149 -16.30 2.09 3.14
N PHE A 150 -15.44 2.51 4.07
CA PHE A 150 -14.22 3.24 3.76
C PHE A 150 -13.24 2.38 2.94
N GLY A 151 -13.01 1.13 3.35
CA GLY A 151 -12.18 0.18 2.61
C GLY A 151 -12.73 -0.09 1.20
N GLY A 152 -14.05 -0.24 1.06
CA GLY A 152 -14.72 -0.39 -0.23
C GLY A 152 -14.52 0.82 -1.15
N ILE A 153 -14.67 2.04 -0.63
CA ILE A 153 -14.42 3.28 -1.38
C ILE A 153 -12.96 3.34 -1.84
N VAL A 154 -11.99 3.11 -0.95
CA VAL A 154 -10.56 3.12 -1.31
C VAL A 154 -10.27 2.09 -2.40
N MET A 155 -10.83 0.88 -2.28
CA MET A 155 -10.67 -0.18 -3.27
C MET A 155 -11.25 0.23 -4.64
N LEU A 156 -12.46 0.78 -4.66
CA LEU A 156 -13.12 1.24 -5.89
C LEU A 156 -12.35 2.37 -6.57
N LEU A 157 -11.91 3.37 -5.80
CA LEU A 157 -11.13 4.49 -6.32
C LEU A 157 -9.78 4.02 -6.88
N THR A 158 -9.10 3.11 -6.17
CA THR A 158 -7.81 2.56 -6.63
C THR A 158 -7.99 1.77 -7.93
N LEU A 159 -8.97 0.85 -7.98
CA LEU A 159 -9.22 0.06 -9.17
C LEU A 159 -9.70 0.91 -10.35
N GLY A 160 -10.58 1.88 -10.10
CA GLY A 160 -11.05 2.82 -11.11
C GLY A 160 -9.90 3.65 -11.68
N GLY A 161 -9.03 4.19 -10.82
CA GLY A 161 -7.85 4.93 -11.26
C GLY A 161 -6.87 4.06 -12.05
N ILE A 162 -6.60 2.82 -11.62
CA ILE A 162 -5.78 1.87 -12.39
C ILE A 162 -6.41 1.62 -13.77
N ALA A 163 -7.71 1.36 -13.83
CA ALA A 163 -8.42 1.11 -15.09
C ALA A 163 -8.33 2.31 -16.04
N LEU A 164 -8.48 3.53 -15.53
CA LEU A 164 -8.34 4.76 -16.32
C LEU A 164 -6.91 4.92 -16.86
N PHE A 165 -5.89 4.71 -16.04
CA PHE A 165 -4.50 4.79 -16.49
C PHE A 165 -4.15 3.70 -17.50
N VAL A 166 -4.61 2.46 -17.30
CA VAL A 166 -4.39 1.36 -18.25
C VAL A 166 -5.10 1.64 -19.57
N HIS A 167 -6.33 2.16 -19.53
CA HIS A 167 -7.06 2.55 -20.73
C HIS A 167 -6.33 3.68 -21.48
N ASP A 168 -5.93 4.73 -20.78
CA ASP A 168 -5.18 5.85 -21.37
C ASP A 168 -3.87 5.36 -22.00
N PHE A 169 -3.08 4.54 -21.28
CA PHE A 169 -1.88 3.88 -21.81
C PHE A 169 -2.17 3.10 -23.09
N ALA A 170 -3.17 2.21 -23.07
CA ALA A 170 -3.52 1.41 -24.24
C ALA A 170 -3.90 2.31 -25.42
N THR A 171 -4.78 3.28 -25.22
CA THR A 171 -5.23 4.17 -26.30
C THR A 171 -4.13 5.08 -26.83
N GLY A 172 -3.26 5.63 -25.98
CA GLY A 172 -2.13 6.46 -26.38
C GLY A 172 -1.05 5.65 -27.09
N PHE A 173 -0.74 4.46 -26.57
CA PHE A 173 0.26 3.57 -27.15
C PHE A 173 -0.17 3.02 -28.52
N PHE A 174 -1.40 2.53 -28.65
CA PHE A 174 -1.90 1.98 -29.92
C PHE A 174 -2.17 3.05 -30.99
N ARG A 175 -2.41 4.31 -30.62
CA ARG A 175 -2.45 5.43 -31.59
C ARG A 175 -1.06 5.79 -32.12
N SER A 176 0.00 5.34 -31.46
CA SER A 176 1.39 5.69 -31.73
C SER A 176 2.21 4.54 -32.33
N ALA A 177 1.62 3.36 -32.48
CA ALA A 177 2.23 2.16 -33.04
C ALA A 177 1.64 1.87 -34.42
#